data_AF-A0A9C9NH52-F1
#
_entry.id   AF-A0A9C9NH52-F1
#
_cell.length_a   1.000
_cell.length_b   1.000
_cell.length_c   1.000
_cell.angle_alpha   90.00
_cell.angle_beta   90.00
_cell.angle_gamma   90.00
#
_symmetry.space_group_name_H-M   'P 1'
#
loop_
_entity.id
_entity.type
_entity.pdbx_description
1 polymer ?
#
loop_
_entity_poly.entity_id
_entity_poly.type
_entity_poly.pdbx_seq_one_letter_code
_entity_poly.pdbx_strand_id
1 'polypeptide(L)'
;MFLWRINSYGREISDEKWETIDVGFVNFWRNAQIIPFPHRIRKDDHTLIFIPDFQSLVDRSENNVRLLQGVNENKHDLNAYFQHHPFPRNSIEVPIKTQGQQSDKIANSLYESLCYDLFIICNLCAPSSLNAYISEFGESDGDEFEALSLTSTVFETIYNDDFFSDIDAGDWFPYSDGASWFRRIRNSYNQIPKSRIEKTLFGLMQISKNAFNEYNIILIFYCLETIFDTKAGENFRVIADRIGILLDLSSDKKADLRKKLRTLYDLRSAIVHGGMELSHPMLNDLLDSNVDNHINRMMNACEFGNNLVVVCLRRLMRSQITELKFEERIFLKN
;
A
#
# COMPACT_ATOMS: atom_id res chain seq x y z
N MET A 1 -15.52 -1.50 -23.09
CA MET A 1 -14.37 -2.12 -22.38
C MET A 1 -13.71 -1.01 -21.57
N PHE A 2 -13.17 -1.30 -20.39
CA PHE A 2 -12.46 -0.28 -19.62
C PHE A 2 -10.95 -0.42 -19.78
N LEU A 3 -10.24 0.68 -19.57
CA LEU A 3 -8.79 0.76 -19.69
C LEU A 3 -8.22 1.47 -18.47
N TRP A 4 -7.19 0.88 -17.85
CA TRP A 4 -6.41 1.53 -16.81
C TRP A 4 -5.02 1.81 -17.36
N ARG A 5 -4.70 3.09 -17.54
CA ARG A 5 -3.39 3.57 -17.96
C ARG A 5 -2.55 3.86 -16.74
N ILE A 6 -1.51 3.07 -16.53
CA ILE A 6 -0.61 3.18 -15.40
C ILE A 6 0.71 3.77 -15.90
N ASN A 7 1.02 5.02 -15.52
CA ASN A 7 2.36 5.55 -15.70
C ASN A 7 3.21 5.13 -14.49
N SER A 8 3.73 3.90 -14.57
CA SER A 8 4.71 3.41 -13.61
C SER A 8 6.10 3.92 -14.00
N TYR A 9 6.76 4.58 -13.05
CA TYR A 9 8.22 4.67 -13.05
C TYR A 9 8.73 3.38 -12.39
N GLY A 10 9.65 2.68 -13.07
CA GLY A 10 10.35 1.56 -12.45
C GLY A 10 11.31 2.04 -11.35
N ARG A 11 11.80 1.10 -10.55
CA ARG A 11 12.85 1.35 -9.55
C ARG A 11 14.11 1.93 -10.19
N GLU A 12 14.84 2.77 -9.44
CA GLU A 12 16.07 3.38 -9.92
C GLU A 12 17.24 2.39 -9.87
N ILE A 13 18.27 2.65 -10.69
CA ILE A 13 19.46 1.79 -10.83
C ILE A 13 20.24 1.64 -9.52
N SER A 14 20.08 2.60 -8.60
CA SER A 14 20.70 2.59 -7.27
C SER A 14 19.95 1.73 -6.26
N ASP A 15 18.78 1.20 -6.61
CA ASP A 15 17.95 0.46 -5.68
C ASP A 15 18.55 -0.92 -5.37
N GLU A 16 18.89 -1.13 -4.11
CA GLU A 16 19.36 -2.42 -3.63
C GLU A 16 18.24 -3.48 -3.72
N LYS A 17 18.62 -4.74 -3.91
CA LYS A 17 17.75 -5.93 -3.88
C LYS A 17 16.78 -6.08 -5.06
N TRP A 18 17.01 -5.41 -6.19
CA TRP A 18 16.18 -5.56 -7.39
C TRP A 18 16.10 -7.02 -7.88
N GLU A 19 17.16 -7.82 -7.67
CA GLU A 19 17.20 -9.24 -8.03
C GLU A 19 16.15 -10.06 -7.28
N THR A 20 15.76 -9.61 -6.09
CA THR A 20 14.71 -10.25 -5.30
C THR A 20 13.35 -9.61 -5.60
N ILE A 21 13.29 -8.27 -5.60
CA ILE A 21 12.03 -7.53 -5.62
C ILE A 21 11.43 -7.50 -7.04
N ASP A 22 12.18 -7.06 -8.05
CA ASP A 22 11.67 -6.94 -9.42
C ASP A 22 11.43 -8.31 -10.07
N VAL A 23 12.30 -9.29 -9.80
CA VAL A 23 12.07 -10.69 -10.20
C VAL A 23 10.85 -11.26 -9.51
N GLY A 24 10.64 -10.92 -8.23
CA GLY A 24 9.41 -11.23 -7.53
C GLY A 24 8.19 -10.67 -8.28
N PHE A 25 8.23 -9.41 -8.75
CA PHE A 25 7.08 -8.74 -9.37
C PHE A 25 6.65 -9.48 -10.63
N VAL A 26 7.61 -9.96 -11.43
CA VAL A 26 7.34 -10.85 -12.56
C VAL A 26 6.55 -12.08 -12.13
N ASN A 27 6.99 -12.77 -11.06
CA ASN A 27 6.31 -13.97 -10.57
C ASN A 27 4.91 -13.66 -10.02
N PHE A 28 4.75 -12.56 -9.29
CA PHE A 28 3.46 -12.10 -8.79
C PHE A 28 2.48 -11.83 -9.93
N TRP A 29 2.87 -11.05 -10.95
CA TRP A 29 1.99 -10.71 -12.05
C TRP A 29 1.65 -11.93 -12.92
N ARG A 30 2.61 -12.84 -13.15
CA ARG A 30 2.34 -14.13 -13.81
C ARG A 30 1.31 -14.96 -13.03
N ASN A 31 1.44 -15.02 -11.71
CA ASN A 31 0.48 -15.72 -10.86
C ASN A 31 -0.92 -15.07 -10.93
N ALA A 32 -0.98 -13.74 -10.86
CA ALA A 32 -2.23 -12.97 -10.97
C ALA A 32 -2.93 -13.19 -12.32
N GLN A 33 -2.17 -13.41 -13.40
CA GLN A 33 -2.71 -13.66 -14.72
C GLN A 33 -3.23 -15.10 -14.92
N ILE A 34 -2.56 -16.10 -14.34
CA ILE A 34 -2.97 -17.51 -14.42
C ILE A 34 -4.25 -17.77 -13.63
N ILE A 35 -4.44 -17.06 -12.51
CA ILE A 35 -5.60 -17.19 -11.63
C ILE A 35 -6.43 -15.90 -11.71
N PRO A 36 -7.10 -15.62 -12.85
CA PRO A 36 -7.90 -14.43 -12.99
C PRO A 36 -9.03 -14.51 -11.96
N PHE A 37 -9.10 -13.48 -11.11
CA PHE A 37 -10.10 -13.42 -10.05
C PHE A 37 -11.20 -12.43 -10.45
N PRO A 38 -12.26 -12.88 -11.16
CA PRO A 38 -13.28 -11.99 -11.71
C PRO A 38 -13.95 -11.19 -10.60
N HIS A 39 -13.91 -9.87 -10.71
CA HIS A 39 -14.48 -8.93 -9.73
C HIS A 39 -15.95 -8.76 -9.98
N ARG A 40 -16.72 -9.59 -9.26
CA ARG A 40 -18.17 -9.55 -9.28
C ARG A 40 -18.67 -8.46 -8.34
N ILE A 41 -19.32 -7.47 -8.93
CA ILE A 41 -19.94 -6.34 -8.26
C ILE A 41 -21.44 -6.49 -8.35
N ARG A 42 -22.10 -6.60 -7.20
CA ARG A 42 -23.56 -6.58 -7.13
C ARG A 42 -24.03 -5.25 -6.56
N LYS A 43 -24.91 -4.58 -7.29
CA LYS A 43 -25.64 -3.39 -6.83
C LYS A 43 -27.08 -3.52 -7.28
N ASP A 44 -27.99 -3.54 -6.32
CA ASP A 44 -29.41 -3.82 -6.52
C ASP A 44 -29.62 -5.18 -7.24
N ASP A 45 -30.32 -5.18 -8.38
CA ASP A 45 -30.60 -6.37 -9.20
C ASP A 45 -29.56 -6.63 -10.29
N HIS A 46 -28.48 -5.85 -10.33
CA HIS A 46 -27.49 -5.94 -11.39
C HIS A 46 -26.19 -6.55 -10.88
N THR A 47 -25.55 -7.31 -11.76
CA THR A 47 -24.22 -7.88 -11.52
C THR A 47 -23.31 -7.46 -12.65
N LEU A 48 -22.26 -6.70 -12.33
CA LEU A 48 -21.14 -6.46 -13.22
C LEU A 48 -19.99 -7.37 -12.85
N ILE A 49 -19.31 -7.92 -13.85
CA ILE A 49 -18.09 -8.70 -13.65
C ILE A 49 -16.97 -8.00 -14.39
N PHE A 50 -15.94 -7.60 -13.65
CA PHE A 50 -14.72 -7.02 -14.21
C PHE A 50 -13.61 -8.09 -14.23
N ILE A 51 -12.95 -8.21 -15.37
CA ILE A 51 -11.86 -9.18 -15.57
C ILE A 51 -10.64 -8.39 -16.05
N PRO A 52 -9.72 -8.03 -15.14
CA PRO A 52 -8.46 -7.39 -15.50
C PRO A 52 -7.56 -8.35 -16.27
N ASP A 53 -6.87 -7.83 -17.27
CA ASP A 53 -5.79 -8.53 -17.97
C ASP A 53 -4.44 -7.91 -17.60
N PHE A 54 -3.67 -8.63 -16.80
CA PHE A 54 -2.39 -8.16 -16.28
C PHE A 54 -1.19 -8.46 -17.19
N GLN A 55 -1.39 -8.95 -18.43
CA GLN A 55 -0.27 -9.27 -19.35
C GLN A 55 0.68 -8.08 -19.52
N SER A 56 0.13 -6.88 -19.72
CA SER A 56 0.94 -5.66 -19.91
C SER A 56 1.83 -5.35 -18.70
N LEU A 57 1.42 -5.72 -17.49
CA LEU A 57 2.23 -5.59 -16.27
C LEU A 57 3.31 -6.68 -16.20
N VAL A 58 3.00 -7.92 -16.60
CA VAL A 58 3.99 -8.99 -16.73
C VAL A 58 5.10 -8.57 -17.69
N ASP A 59 4.73 -8.14 -18.90
CA ASP A 59 5.66 -7.73 -19.95
C ASP A 59 6.53 -6.55 -19.47
N ARG A 60 5.93 -5.59 -18.76
CA ARG A 60 6.68 -4.46 -18.20
C ARG A 60 7.69 -4.92 -17.15
N SER A 61 7.26 -5.75 -16.19
CA SER A 61 8.15 -6.24 -15.13
C SER A 61 9.30 -7.08 -15.71
N GLU A 62 9.03 -7.92 -16.70
CA GLU A 62 10.08 -8.70 -17.39
C GLU A 62 11.08 -7.81 -18.11
N ASN A 63 10.60 -6.78 -18.81
CA ASN A 63 11.47 -5.81 -19.46
C ASN A 63 12.32 -5.03 -18.44
N ASN A 64 11.73 -4.61 -17.31
CA ASN A 64 12.47 -3.92 -16.24
C ASN A 64 13.57 -4.81 -15.66
N VAL A 65 13.28 -6.08 -15.34
CA VAL A 65 14.28 -7.04 -14.86
C VAL A 65 15.41 -7.20 -15.87
N ARG A 66 15.09 -7.31 -17.16
CA ARG A 66 16.10 -7.45 -18.22
C ARG A 66 16.99 -6.22 -18.35
N LEU A 67 16.41 -5.02 -18.20
CA LEU A 67 17.16 -3.76 -18.19
C LEU A 67 18.08 -3.66 -16.98
N LEU A 68 17.59 -3.99 -15.78
CA LEU A 68 18.39 -3.97 -14.55
C LEU A 68 19.53 -4.98 -14.59
N GLN A 69 19.31 -6.17 -15.17
CA GLN A 69 20.37 -7.15 -15.46
C GLN A 69 21.45 -6.54 -16.35
N GLY A 70 21.07 -5.95 -17.48
CA GLY A 70 22.04 -5.36 -18.40
C GLY A 70 22.77 -4.17 -17.79
N VAL A 71 22.11 -3.35 -16.97
CA VAL A 71 22.76 -2.28 -16.19
C VAL A 71 23.82 -2.85 -15.25
N ASN A 72 23.49 -3.93 -14.53
CA ASN A 72 24.42 -4.58 -13.61
C ASN A 72 25.63 -5.19 -14.34
N GLU A 73 25.44 -5.69 -15.56
CA GLU A 73 26.51 -6.23 -16.42
C GLU A 73 27.37 -5.14 -17.07
N ASN A 74 26.80 -3.95 -17.32
CA ASN A 74 27.44 -2.86 -18.08
C ASN A 74 27.78 -1.62 -17.22
N LYS A 75 28.03 -1.80 -15.91
CA LYS A 75 28.30 -0.71 -14.94
C LYS A 75 29.38 0.30 -15.38
N HIS A 76 30.31 -0.11 -16.25
CA HIS A 76 31.42 0.72 -16.71
C HIS A 76 31.06 1.69 -17.84
N ASP A 77 29.94 1.48 -18.55
CA ASP A 77 29.47 2.37 -19.62
C ASP A 77 27.94 2.37 -19.73
N LEU A 78 27.29 2.88 -18.67
CA LEU A 78 25.83 2.99 -18.61
C LEU A 78 25.26 3.91 -19.71
N ASN A 79 26.02 4.92 -20.14
CA ASN A 79 25.58 5.85 -21.18
C ASN A 79 25.42 5.13 -22.52
N ALA A 80 26.40 4.33 -22.94
CA ALA A 80 26.27 3.54 -24.16
C ALA A 80 25.15 2.49 -24.04
N TYR A 81 25.01 1.86 -22.87
CA TYR A 81 23.93 0.89 -22.63
C TYR A 81 22.54 1.52 -22.84
N PHE A 82 22.26 2.69 -22.25
CA PHE A 82 20.95 3.35 -22.34
C PHE A 82 20.64 3.98 -23.69
N GLN A 83 21.63 4.28 -24.52
CA GLN A 83 21.39 4.69 -25.91
C GLN A 83 20.69 3.59 -26.72
N HIS A 84 20.95 2.33 -26.38
CA HIS A 84 20.38 1.16 -27.07
C HIS A 84 19.24 0.49 -26.29
N HIS A 85 19.13 0.76 -24.98
CA HIS A 85 18.18 0.10 -24.08
C HIS A 85 17.49 1.14 -23.18
N PRO A 86 16.68 2.06 -23.73
CA PRO A 86 16.03 3.09 -22.92
C PRO A 86 15.01 2.44 -21.96
N PHE A 87 14.97 2.93 -20.72
CA PHE A 87 13.91 2.56 -19.79
C PHE A 87 12.54 2.93 -20.38
N PRO A 88 11.54 2.07 -20.24
CA PRO A 88 10.25 2.27 -20.88
C PRO A 88 9.51 3.40 -20.17
N ARG A 89 9.22 4.48 -20.91
CA ARG A 89 8.53 5.69 -20.40
C ARG A 89 7.04 5.75 -20.69
N ASN A 90 6.56 4.87 -21.58
CA ASN A 90 5.17 4.85 -21.98
C ASN A 90 4.30 4.26 -20.86
N SER A 91 3.06 4.75 -20.78
CA SER A 91 2.00 4.15 -19.96
C SER A 91 1.85 2.66 -20.25
N ILE A 92 1.43 1.92 -19.23
CA ILE A 92 0.99 0.53 -19.35
C ILE A 92 -0.53 0.55 -19.42
N GLU A 93 -1.09 -0.07 -20.44
CA GLU A 93 -2.54 -0.21 -20.57
C GLU A 93 -2.97 -1.58 -20.04
N VAL A 94 -3.78 -1.58 -18.99
CA VAL A 94 -4.39 -2.78 -18.40
C VAL A 94 -5.86 -2.81 -18.84
N PRO A 95 -6.23 -3.63 -19.83
CA PRO A 95 -7.61 -3.72 -20.27
C PRO A 95 -8.44 -4.49 -19.23
N ILE A 96 -9.66 -4.00 -19.00
CA ILE A 96 -10.59 -4.57 -18.03
C ILE A 96 -11.90 -4.88 -18.76
N LYS A 97 -12.11 -6.18 -18.99
CA LYS A 97 -13.32 -6.69 -19.67
C LYS A 97 -14.49 -6.63 -18.70
N THR A 98 -15.64 -6.20 -19.20
CA THR A 98 -16.88 -6.14 -18.42
C THR A 98 -17.94 -7.06 -18.97
N GLN A 99 -18.68 -7.70 -18.06
CA GLN A 99 -19.87 -8.47 -18.37
C GLN A 99 -21.03 -7.98 -17.50
N GLY A 100 -22.22 -7.84 -18.11
CA GLY A 100 -23.44 -7.34 -17.47
C GLY A 100 -23.93 -6.01 -18.05
N GLN A 101 -25.19 -5.67 -17.81
CA GLN A 101 -25.79 -4.39 -18.20
C GLN A 101 -25.94 -3.46 -17.00
N GLN A 102 -25.44 -2.24 -17.13
CA GLN A 102 -25.60 -1.13 -16.20
C GLN A 102 -25.57 0.18 -16.99
N SER A 103 -26.07 1.28 -16.39
CA SER A 103 -25.82 2.61 -16.96
C SER A 103 -24.33 2.93 -16.93
N ASP A 104 -23.84 3.66 -17.95
CA ASP A 104 -22.43 4.00 -18.11
C ASP A 104 -21.87 4.70 -16.86
N LYS A 105 -22.65 5.59 -16.22
CA LYS A 105 -22.23 6.27 -14.98
C LYS A 105 -21.96 5.31 -13.83
N ILE A 106 -22.84 4.34 -13.61
CA ILE A 106 -22.67 3.35 -12.54
C ILE A 106 -21.48 2.44 -12.86
N ALA A 107 -21.34 2.01 -14.11
CA ALA A 107 -20.20 1.21 -14.53
C ALA A 107 -18.86 1.94 -14.30
N ASN A 108 -18.78 3.23 -14.64
CA ASN A 108 -17.61 4.08 -14.40
C ASN A 108 -17.27 4.21 -12.91
N SER A 109 -18.23 4.53 -12.04
CA SER A 109 -17.94 4.63 -10.58
C SER A 109 -17.55 3.29 -9.95
N LEU A 110 -18.12 2.17 -10.44
CA LEU A 110 -17.72 0.84 -9.98
C LEU A 110 -16.33 0.46 -10.48
N TYR A 111 -15.99 0.91 -11.67
CA TYR A 111 -14.67 0.75 -12.26
C TYR A 111 -13.60 1.57 -11.51
N GLU A 112 -13.89 2.81 -11.15
CA GLU A 112 -13.04 3.60 -10.26
C GLU A 112 -12.77 2.85 -8.95
N SER A 113 -13.84 2.41 -8.26
CA SER A 113 -13.68 1.67 -6.99
C SER A 113 -12.86 0.38 -7.17
N LEU A 114 -12.97 -0.29 -8.31
CA LEU A 114 -12.14 -1.46 -8.62
C LEU A 114 -10.66 -1.09 -8.70
N CYS A 115 -10.30 0.05 -9.30
CA CYS A 115 -8.91 0.48 -9.41
C CYS A 115 -8.29 0.73 -8.02
N TYR A 116 -9.03 1.36 -7.10
CA TYR A 116 -8.62 1.49 -5.69
C TYR A 116 -8.46 0.13 -5.00
N ASP A 117 -9.42 -0.77 -5.17
CA ASP A 117 -9.37 -2.10 -4.58
C ASP A 117 -8.17 -2.92 -5.11
N LEU A 118 -7.93 -2.88 -6.43
CA LEU A 118 -6.78 -3.54 -7.07
C LEU A 118 -5.46 -2.97 -6.55
N PHE A 119 -5.34 -1.64 -6.42
CA PHE A 119 -4.16 -1.00 -5.86
C PHE A 119 -3.82 -1.54 -4.47
N ILE A 120 -4.80 -1.59 -3.55
CA ILE A 120 -4.57 -2.10 -2.20
C ILE A 120 -4.31 -3.60 -2.18
N ILE A 121 -5.07 -4.40 -2.93
CA ILE A 121 -4.89 -5.86 -2.99
C ILE A 121 -3.47 -6.18 -3.46
N CYS A 122 -3.02 -5.56 -4.56
CA CYS A 122 -1.71 -5.86 -5.13
C CYS A 122 -0.60 -5.46 -4.16
N ASN A 123 -0.63 -4.25 -3.61
CA ASN A 123 0.43 -3.79 -2.70
C ASN A 123 0.40 -4.45 -1.32
N LEU A 124 -0.74 -4.99 -0.86
CA LEU A 124 -0.76 -5.87 0.31
C LEU A 124 -0.21 -7.27 -0.01
N CYS A 125 -0.39 -7.79 -1.23
CA CYS A 125 0.15 -9.09 -1.63
C CYS A 125 1.66 -9.05 -1.91
N ALA A 126 2.09 -8.05 -2.68
CA ALA A 126 3.46 -7.82 -3.11
C ALA A 126 3.76 -6.31 -2.93
N PRO A 127 4.45 -5.91 -1.84
CA PRO A 127 4.66 -4.50 -1.53
C PRO A 127 5.39 -3.77 -2.66
N SER A 128 4.88 -2.58 -3.01
CA SER A 128 5.30 -1.75 -4.15
C SER A 128 5.03 -2.31 -5.56
N SER A 129 4.29 -3.41 -5.71
CA SER A 129 4.11 -4.03 -7.03
C SER A 129 3.29 -3.20 -8.02
N LEU A 130 2.44 -2.29 -7.52
CA LEU A 130 1.52 -1.49 -8.32
C LEU A 130 1.57 -0.03 -7.90
N ASN A 131 2.31 0.79 -8.64
CA ASN A 131 2.34 2.24 -8.47
C ASN A 131 1.36 2.91 -9.44
N ALA A 132 0.38 3.64 -8.89
CA ALA A 132 -0.67 4.32 -9.64
C ALA A 132 -0.65 5.85 -9.38
N TYR A 133 0.53 6.43 -9.10
CA TYR A 133 0.66 7.84 -8.72
C TYR A 133 0.25 8.82 -9.84
N ILE A 134 0.55 8.46 -11.09
CA ILE A 134 0.12 9.20 -12.29
C ILE A 134 -0.63 8.20 -13.17
N SER A 135 -1.80 7.75 -12.72
CA SER A 135 -2.61 6.81 -13.49
C SER A 135 -3.91 7.44 -13.93
N GLU A 136 -4.50 6.88 -14.98
CA GLU A 136 -5.74 7.35 -15.57
C GLU A 136 -6.62 6.16 -15.89
N PHE A 137 -7.94 6.30 -15.72
CA PHE A 137 -8.87 5.21 -16.01
C PHE A 137 -10.08 5.75 -16.79
N GLY A 138 -10.60 4.95 -17.71
CA GLY A 138 -11.73 5.34 -18.56
C GLY A 138 -12.20 4.22 -19.46
N GLU A 139 -13.18 4.52 -20.33
CA GLU A 139 -13.62 3.62 -21.39
C GLU A 139 -12.61 3.60 -22.53
N SER A 140 -12.38 2.43 -23.15
CA SER A 140 -11.38 2.29 -24.22
C SER A 140 -11.65 3.18 -25.44
N ASP A 141 -12.92 3.41 -25.71
CA ASP A 141 -13.40 4.15 -26.88
C ASP A 141 -13.85 5.57 -26.49
N GLY A 142 -13.64 5.94 -25.22
CA GLY A 142 -14.00 7.26 -24.67
C GLY A 142 -12.86 8.26 -24.77
N ASP A 143 -13.22 9.53 -24.94
CA ASP A 143 -12.25 10.64 -24.98
C ASP A 143 -11.86 11.15 -23.58
N GLU A 144 -12.60 10.77 -22.54
CA GLU A 144 -12.41 11.23 -21.17
C GLU A 144 -11.83 10.12 -20.28
N PHE A 145 -10.65 10.38 -19.73
CA PHE A 145 -10.02 9.57 -18.69
C PHE A 145 -9.95 10.35 -17.38
N GLU A 146 -10.27 9.70 -16.28
CA GLU A 146 -10.21 10.26 -14.95
C GLU A 146 -8.86 9.95 -14.30
N ALA A 147 -8.27 10.94 -13.63
CA ALA A 147 -7.00 10.78 -12.94
C ALA A 147 -7.16 10.02 -11.62
N LEU A 148 -6.28 9.05 -11.40
CA LEU A 148 -6.12 8.32 -10.14
C LEU A 148 -4.67 8.48 -9.69
N SER A 149 -4.47 9.03 -8.49
CA SER A 149 -3.15 9.25 -7.90
C SER A 149 -3.03 8.46 -6.59
N LEU A 150 -2.36 7.32 -6.67
CA LEU A 150 -2.06 6.43 -5.54
C LEU A 150 -0.61 5.95 -5.64
N THR A 151 0.26 6.43 -4.74
CA THR A 151 1.66 6.01 -4.73
C THR A 151 1.86 4.73 -3.93
N SER A 152 2.68 3.83 -4.46
CA SER A 152 3.08 2.60 -3.79
C SER A 152 4.21 2.78 -2.77
N THR A 153 4.82 3.98 -2.68
CA THR A 153 5.93 4.27 -1.76
C THR A 153 5.63 3.88 -0.31
N VAL A 154 4.37 4.03 0.12
CA VAL A 154 3.87 3.65 1.47
C VAL A 154 4.10 2.17 1.79
N PHE A 155 4.18 1.32 0.77
CA PHE A 155 4.41 -0.12 0.88
C PHE A 155 5.86 -0.50 0.67
N GLU A 156 6.65 0.33 -0.01
CA GLU A 156 8.04 0.03 -0.38
C GLU A 156 9.00 0.14 0.79
N THR A 157 8.74 1.08 1.71
CA THR A 157 9.62 1.36 2.86
C THR A 157 9.75 0.17 3.80
N ILE A 158 8.90 -0.85 3.66
CA ILE A 158 8.97 -2.12 4.39
C ILE A 158 10.25 -2.90 4.09
N TYR A 159 10.83 -2.77 2.89
CA TYR A 159 12.04 -3.49 2.48
C TYR A 159 13.32 -2.94 3.10
N ASN A 160 13.24 -1.71 3.63
CA ASN A 160 14.35 -0.95 4.18
C ASN A 160 14.29 -0.79 5.72
N ASP A 161 13.23 -1.29 6.37
CA ASP A 161 13.05 -1.15 7.81
C ASP A 161 13.47 -2.42 8.57
N ASP A 162 14.64 -2.34 9.22
CA ASP A 162 15.24 -3.39 10.04
C ASP A 162 14.34 -3.90 11.18
N PHE A 163 13.34 -3.13 11.61
CA PHE A 163 12.41 -3.61 12.61
C PHE A 163 11.58 -4.79 12.06
N PHE A 164 11.20 -4.71 10.78
CA PHE A 164 10.26 -5.60 10.13
C PHE A 164 10.90 -6.76 9.35
N SER A 165 12.23 -6.74 9.18
CA SER A 165 12.98 -7.79 8.46
C SER A 165 12.75 -9.20 9.02
N ASP A 166 12.64 -9.35 10.34
CA ASP A 166 12.54 -10.65 11.02
C ASP A 166 11.12 -11.24 11.07
N ILE A 167 10.11 -10.51 10.58
CA ILE A 167 8.70 -10.95 10.65
C ILE A 167 8.08 -11.13 9.27
N ASP A 168 8.92 -11.45 8.28
CA ASP A 168 8.52 -11.77 6.90
C ASP A 168 7.65 -10.66 6.28
N ALA A 169 7.91 -9.42 6.69
CA ALA A 169 7.07 -8.27 6.36
C ALA A 169 7.06 -7.99 4.85
N GLY A 170 8.16 -8.26 4.15
CA GLY A 170 8.33 -8.09 2.70
C GLY A 170 7.97 -9.31 1.84
N ASP A 171 7.40 -10.36 2.43
CA ASP A 171 7.03 -11.58 1.71
C ASP A 171 5.95 -11.39 0.64
N TRP A 172 5.66 -12.46 -0.10
CA TRP A 172 4.79 -12.42 -1.25
C TRP A 172 3.60 -13.35 -1.01
N PHE A 173 2.41 -12.87 -1.36
CA PHE A 173 1.19 -13.66 -1.31
C PHE A 173 0.63 -13.86 -2.73
N PRO A 174 0.04 -15.04 -3.02
CA PRO A 174 -0.72 -15.23 -4.25
C PRO A 174 -1.82 -14.17 -4.36
N TYR A 175 -1.96 -13.58 -5.54
CA TYR A 175 -2.99 -12.55 -5.80
C TYR A 175 -4.39 -13.04 -5.45
N SER A 176 -4.70 -14.30 -5.78
CA SER A 176 -5.98 -14.94 -5.49
C SER A 176 -6.33 -14.93 -4.00
N ASP A 177 -5.33 -15.12 -3.13
CA ASP A 177 -5.53 -15.26 -1.69
C ASP A 177 -5.83 -13.90 -1.07
N GLY A 178 -5.06 -12.88 -1.47
CA GLY A 178 -5.30 -11.51 -1.04
C GLY A 178 -6.62 -10.96 -1.57
N ALA A 179 -6.94 -11.22 -2.84
CA ALA A 179 -8.21 -10.79 -3.41
C ALA A 179 -9.41 -11.50 -2.77
N SER A 180 -9.29 -12.80 -2.45
CA SER A 180 -10.29 -13.55 -1.69
C SER A 180 -10.49 -13.00 -0.28
N TRP A 181 -9.41 -12.74 0.44
CA TRP A 181 -9.46 -12.11 1.78
C TRP A 181 -10.12 -10.74 1.74
N PHE A 182 -9.71 -9.89 0.80
CA PHE A 182 -10.26 -8.54 0.63
C PHE A 182 -11.77 -8.57 0.38
N ARG A 183 -12.28 -9.47 -0.47
CA ARG A 183 -13.73 -9.58 -0.74
C ARG A 183 -14.56 -10.00 0.47
N ARG A 184 -13.98 -10.75 1.42
CA ARG A 184 -14.69 -11.09 2.68
C ARG A 184 -14.81 -9.89 3.61
N ILE A 185 -13.88 -8.93 3.53
CA ILE A 185 -13.92 -7.68 4.28
C ILE A 185 -14.83 -6.67 3.60
N ARG A 186 -14.65 -6.48 2.29
CA ARG A 186 -15.38 -5.56 1.44
C ARG A 186 -16.24 -6.34 0.44
N ASN A 187 -17.37 -6.83 0.94
CA ASN A 187 -18.35 -7.60 0.15
C ASN A 187 -19.34 -6.71 -0.63
N SER A 188 -19.22 -5.39 -0.49
CA SER A 188 -20.08 -4.40 -1.13
C SER A 188 -19.30 -3.12 -1.44
N TYR A 189 -19.67 -2.44 -2.52
CA TYR A 189 -18.96 -1.27 -3.05
C TYR A 189 -19.44 0.03 -2.42
N ASN A 190 -19.50 0.08 -1.09
CA ASN A 190 -19.90 1.30 -0.38
C ASN A 190 -18.71 2.27 -0.32
N GLN A 191 -19.01 3.56 -0.32
CA GLN A 191 -18.01 4.62 -0.10
C GLN A 191 -17.80 4.93 1.39
N ILE A 192 -18.63 4.35 2.27
CA ILE A 192 -18.48 4.45 3.73
C ILE A 192 -18.17 3.04 4.26
N PRO A 193 -17.05 2.85 4.95
CA PRO A 193 -16.63 1.53 5.42
C PRO A 193 -17.52 1.04 6.59
N LYS A 194 -17.87 -0.25 6.56
CA LYS A 194 -18.75 -0.90 7.54
C LYS A 194 -17.98 -1.67 8.60
N SER A 195 -16.81 -2.23 8.26
CA SER A 195 -15.98 -2.98 9.20
C SER A 195 -14.73 -2.19 9.62
N ARG A 196 -14.10 -2.62 10.72
CA ARG A 196 -12.83 -2.02 11.20
C ARG A 196 -11.71 -2.18 10.18
N ILE A 197 -11.56 -3.38 9.61
CA ILE A 197 -10.51 -3.61 8.61
C ILE A 197 -10.80 -2.79 7.35
N GLU A 198 -12.05 -2.66 6.91
CA GLU A 198 -12.41 -1.82 5.77
C GLU A 198 -12.07 -0.34 6.02
N LYS A 199 -12.33 0.17 7.23
CA LYS A 199 -11.93 1.53 7.64
C LYS A 199 -10.42 1.72 7.55
N THR A 200 -9.64 0.74 8.00
CA THR A 200 -8.18 0.77 7.92
C THR A 200 -7.69 0.72 6.47
N LEU A 201 -8.27 -0.13 5.62
CA LEU A 201 -7.93 -0.20 4.20
C LEU A 201 -8.20 1.15 3.51
N PHE A 202 -9.32 1.80 3.86
CA PHE A 202 -9.65 3.14 3.36
C PHE A 202 -8.68 4.20 3.87
N GLY A 203 -8.29 4.15 5.15
CA GLY A 203 -7.26 5.01 5.71
C GLY A 203 -5.92 4.86 4.97
N LEU A 204 -5.53 3.63 4.67
CA LEU A 204 -4.31 3.34 3.90
C LEU A 204 -4.39 3.84 2.45
N MET A 205 -5.56 3.76 1.80
CA MET A 205 -5.78 4.40 0.49
C MET A 205 -5.61 5.92 0.57
N GLN A 206 -6.10 6.57 1.63
CA GLN A 206 -5.93 8.02 1.82
C GLN A 206 -4.47 8.40 2.04
N ILE A 207 -3.73 7.62 2.85
CA ILE A 207 -2.28 7.81 3.02
C ILE A 207 -1.58 7.67 1.67
N SER A 208 -1.99 6.70 0.84
CA SER A 208 -1.40 6.46 -0.49
C SER A 208 -1.70 7.57 -1.50
N LYS A 209 -2.71 8.42 -1.28
CA LYS A 209 -2.94 9.60 -2.14
C LYS A 209 -1.90 10.70 -1.94
N ASN A 210 -1.35 10.81 -0.73
CA ASN A 210 -0.38 11.82 -0.34
C ASN A 210 0.64 11.19 0.62
N ALA A 211 1.61 10.43 0.12
CA ALA A 211 2.50 9.60 0.96
C ALA A 211 3.29 10.37 2.02
N PHE A 212 3.51 11.68 1.84
CA PHE A 212 4.24 12.50 2.81
C PHE A 212 3.47 13.78 3.16
N ASN A 213 2.85 13.78 4.34
CA ASN A 213 2.19 14.93 4.97
C ASN A 213 2.06 14.65 6.48
N GLU A 214 2.12 15.68 7.33
CA GLU A 214 1.84 15.62 8.78
C GLU A 214 0.52 14.90 9.09
N TYR A 215 -0.49 15.08 8.23
CA TYR A 215 -1.80 14.44 8.31
C TYR A 215 -1.72 12.91 8.29
N ASN A 216 -0.69 12.33 7.67
CA ASN A 216 -0.51 10.88 7.66
C ASN A 216 -0.27 10.31 9.06
N ILE A 217 0.38 11.07 9.97
CA ILE A 217 0.53 10.63 11.36
C ILE A 217 -0.84 10.44 12.03
N ILE A 218 -1.80 11.33 11.73
CA ILE A 218 -3.18 11.22 12.22
C ILE A 218 -3.87 10.00 11.60
N LEU A 219 -3.74 9.81 10.28
CA LEU A 219 -4.33 8.66 9.58
C LEU A 219 -3.74 7.32 10.02
N ILE A 220 -2.45 7.26 10.33
CA ILE A 220 -1.79 6.06 10.86
C ILE A 220 -2.40 5.69 12.21
N PHE A 221 -2.55 6.65 13.13
CA PHE A 221 -3.23 6.38 14.40
C PHE A 221 -4.70 6.00 14.21
N TYR A 222 -5.41 6.66 13.31
CA TYR A 222 -6.76 6.24 12.94
C TYR A 222 -6.80 4.77 12.51
N CYS A 223 -5.85 4.35 11.67
CA CYS A 223 -5.74 2.96 11.20
C CYS A 223 -5.46 1.99 12.36
N LEU A 224 -4.45 2.27 13.19
CA LEU A 224 -4.05 1.42 14.31
C LEU A 224 -5.15 1.32 15.38
N GLU A 225 -5.70 2.46 15.81
CA GLU A 225 -6.77 2.51 16.81
C GLU A 225 -8.02 1.77 16.32
N THR A 226 -8.30 1.84 15.01
CA THR A 226 -9.43 1.14 14.39
C THR A 226 -9.22 -0.38 14.31
N ILE A 227 -8.05 -0.87 13.89
CA ILE A 227 -7.75 -2.31 13.86
C ILE A 227 -7.87 -2.89 15.27
N PHE A 228 -7.26 -2.21 16.23
CA PHE A 228 -7.10 -2.72 17.59
C PHE A 228 -8.23 -2.34 18.54
N ASP A 229 -9.26 -1.64 18.07
CA ASP A 229 -10.44 -1.27 18.88
C ASP A 229 -10.06 -0.56 20.17
N THR A 230 -9.22 0.46 20.05
CA THR A 230 -8.84 1.28 21.19
C THR A 230 -9.65 2.57 21.23
N LYS A 231 -10.22 2.85 22.39
CA LYS A 231 -11.00 4.06 22.65
C LYS A 231 -10.09 5.27 22.73
N ALA A 232 -10.64 6.45 22.42
CA ALA A 232 -9.97 7.70 22.70
C ALA A 232 -9.61 7.80 24.19
N GLY A 233 -8.35 8.08 24.50
CA GLY A 233 -7.82 8.14 25.87
C GLY A 233 -7.43 6.79 26.49
N GLU A 234 -7.59 5.68 25.77
CA GLU A 234 -7.05 4.39 26.19
C GLU A 234 -5.52 4.41 26.14
N ASN A 235 -4.88 3.70 27.06
CA ASN A 235 -3.43 3.78 27.23
C ASN A 235 -2.71 3.26 25.98
N PHE A 236 -1.80 4.06 25.41
CA PHE A 236 -0.97 3.67 24.25
C PHE A 236 -0.28 2.30 24.40
N ARG A 237 -0.02 1.87 25.65
CA ARG A 237 0.52 0.53 25.96
C ARG A 237 -0.38 -0.59 25.45
N VAL A 238 -1.71 -0.40 25.51
CA VAL A 238 -2.69 -1.39 25.05
C VAL A 238 -2.55 -1.63 23.55
N ILE A 239 -2.39 -0.56 22.75
CA ILE A 239 -2.15 -0.68 21.30
C ILE A 239 -0.85 -1.44 21.06
N ALA A 240 0.24 -1.04 21.71
CA ALA A 240 1.55 -1.69 21.56
C ALA A 240 1.50 -3.18 21.90
N ASP A 241 0.80 -3.55 22.97
CA ASP A 241 0.67 -4.93 23.43
C ASP A 241 -0.17 -5.76 22.47
N ARG A 242 -1.31 -5.24 21.99
CA ARG A 242 -2.16 -5.92 20.99
C ARG A 242 -1.42 -6.12 19.67
N ILE A 243 -0.65 -5.13 19.21
CA ILE A 243 0.24 -5.25 18.04
C ILE A 243 1.29 -6.34 18.29
N GLY A 244 1.96 -6.31 19.44
CA GLY A 244 2.98 -7.29 19.79
C GLY A 244 2.44 -8.72 19.88
N ILE A 245 1.16 -8.91 20.18
CA ILE A 245 0.47 -10.22 20.13
C ILE A 245 0.17 -10.61 18.68
N LEU A 246 -0.43 -9.71 17.87
CA LEU A 246 -0.79 -10.00 16.48
C LEU A 246 0.45 -10.43 15.66
N LEU A 247 1.54 -9.69 15.84
CA LEU A 247 2.81 -9.90 15.13
C LEU A 247 3.72 -10.93 15.80
N ASP A 248 3.28 -11.55 16.90
CA ASP A 248 4.04 -12.57 17.65
C ASP A 248 5.48 -12.13 17.99
N LEU A 249 5.61 -10.90 18.52
CA LEU A 249 6.92 -10.30 18.76
C LEU A 249 7.59 -10.84 20.03
N SER A 250 8.92 -11.00 19.97
CA SER A 250 9.78 -11.26 21.13
C SER A 250 9.72 -10.11 22.14
N SER A 251 10.18 -10.35 23.38
CA SER A 251 10.25 -9.32 24.43
C SER A 251 11.00 -8.07 23.99
N ASP A 252 12.12 -8.27 23.28
CA ASP A 252 13.02 -7.20 22.89
C ASP A 252 12.41 -6.38 21.74
N LYS A 253 11.79 -7.05 20.75
CA LYS A 253 11.04 -6.37 19.68
C LYS A 253 9.79 -5.66 20.22
N LYS A 254 9.13 -6.18 21.27
CA LYS A 254 8.05 -5.47 21.97
C LYS A 254 8.53 -4.20 22.66
N ALA A 255 9.73 -4.21 23.24
CA ALA A 255 10.33 -3.02 23.83
C ALA A 255 10.66 -1.97 22.76
N ASP A 256 11.25 -2.38 21.64
CA ASP A 256 11.55 -1.48 20.53
C ASP A 256 10.29 -0.91 19.86
N LEU A 257 9.27 -1.76 19.63
CA LEU A 257 7.94 -1.34 19.18
C LEU A 257 7.38 -0.22 20.05
N ARG A 258 7.41 -0.38 21.39
CA ARG A 258 6.91 0.63 22.32
C ARG A 258 7.69 1.94 22.21
N LYS A 259 9.00 1.89 21.98
CA LYS A 259 9.85 3.07 21.79
C LYS A 259 9.51 3.80 20.50
N LYS A 260 9.48 3.11 19.36
CA LYS A 260 9.14 3.70 18.06
C LYS A 260 7.70 4.23 18.02
N LEU A 261 6.75 3.47 18.56
CA LEU A 261 5.34 3.90 18.65
C LEU A 261 5.16 5.10 19.59
N ARG A 262 5.96 5.21 20.65
CA ARG A 262 5.98 6.41 21.50
C ARG A 262 6.40 7.64 20.70
N THR A 263 7.46 7.56 19.90
CA THR A 263 7.90 8.67 19.04
C THR A 263 6.79 9.12 18.10
N LEU A 264 6.09 8.18 17.46
CA LEU A 264 4.95 8.47 16.59
C LEU A 264 3.79 9.12 17.39
N TYR A 265 3.50 8.62 18.59
CA TYR A 265 2.46 9.17 19.48
C TYR A 265 2.76 10.61 19.89
N ASP A 266 4.01 10.89 20.27
CA ASP A 266 4.43 12.22 20.70
C ASP A 266 4.30 13.23 19.54
N LEU A 267 4.61 12.82 18.30
CA LEU A 267 4.37 13.63 17.10
C LEU A 267 2.88 13.89 16.87
N ARG A 268 2.02 12.86 16.94
CA ARG A 268 0.56 13.05 16.85
C ARG A 268 0.08 14.05 17.90
N SER A 269 0.52 13.88 19.15
CA SER A 269 0.14 14.73 20.26
C SER A 269 0.56 16.19 20.00
N ALA A 270 1.79 16.39 19.50
CA ALA A 270 2.28 17.71 19.13
C ALA A 270 1.45 18.35 18.00
N ILE A 271 1.08 17.59 16.96
CA ILE A 271 0.22 18.07 15.86
C ILE A 271 -1.15 18.52 16.38
N VAL A 272 -1.82 17.64 17.14
CA VAL A 272 -3.21 17.87 17.59
C VAL A 272 -3.30 19.02 18.59
N HIS A 273 -2.26 19.23 19.41
CA HIS A 273 -2.25 20.26 20.44
C HIS A 273 -1.46 21.52 20.06
N GLY A 274 -1.03 21.65 18.80
CA GLY A 274 -0.30 22.83 18.30
C GLY A 274 1.11 22.97 18.86
N GLY A 275 1.69 21.89 19.39
CA GLY A 275 3.07 21.83 19.86
C GLY A 275 4.09 21.46 18.78
N MET A 276 3.64 21.15 17.55
CA MET A 276 4.52 20.87 16.42
C MET A 276 4.83 22.15 15.65
N GLU A 277 6.12 22.40 15.46
CA GLU A 277 6.59 23.45 14.55
C GLU A 277 6.29 23.03 13.11
N LEU A 278 5.69 23.92 12.32
CA LEU A 278 5.44 23.68 10.90
C LEU A 278 6.59 24.26 10.09
N SER A 279 7.20 23.43 9.26
CA SER A 279 8.27 23.87 8.37
C SER A 279 7.75 24.84 7.31
N HIS A 280 8.56 25.81 6.92
CA HIS A 280 8.21 26.70 5.82
C HIS A 280 8.10 25.91 4.50
N PRO A 281 7.12 26.16 3.62
CA PRO A 281 6.91 25.38 2.38
C PRO A 281 8.09 25.31 1.42
N MET A 282 9.09 26.19 1.60
CA MET A 282 10.32 26.20 0.79
C MET A 282 11.26 25.04 1.11
N LEU A 283 11.19 24.47 2.33
CA LEU A 283 11.96 23.31 2.77
C LEU A 283 13.43 23.32 2.31
N ASN A 284 14.15 24.40 2.59
CA ASN A 284 15.51 24.61 2.12
C ASN A 284 16.50 24.61 3.29
N ASP A 285 17.33 23.56 3.33
CA ASP A 285 18.37 23.30 4.33
C ASP A 285 19.56 24.26 4.24
N LEU A 286 19.80 24.88 3.08
CA LEU A 286 20.86 25.88 2.90
C LEU A 286 20.68 27.11 3.80
N LEU A 287 19.43 27.44 4.14
CA LEU A 287 19.11 28.58 5.02
C LEU A 287 18.94 28.15 6.48
N ASP A 288 18.48 26.92 6.71
CA ASP A 288 18.30 26.36 8.06
C ASP A 288 18.48 24.84 8.04
N SER A 289 19.64 24.38 8.52
CA SER A 289 19.95 22.96 8.64
C SER A 289 19.03 22.19 9.60
N ASN A 290 18.23 22.87 10.42
CA ASN A 290 17.24 22.20 11.29
C ASN A 290 16.06 21.63 10.51
N VAL A 291 15.80 22.14 9.30
CA VAL A 291 14.74 21.66 8.41
C VAL A 291 14.92 20.19 8.09
N ASP A 292 16.15 19.76 7.75
CA ASP A 292 16.45 18.36 7.47
C ASP A 292 16.19 17.45 8.66
N ASN A 293 16.65 17.85 9.84
CA ASN A 293 16.43 17.07 11.06
C ASN A 293 14.93 16.93 11.38
N HIS A 294 14.16 17.99 11.15
CA HIS A 294 12.71 17.99 11.34
C HIS A 294 12.01 17.05 10.34
N ILE A 295 12.32 17.20 9.04
CA ILE A 295 11.78 16.38 7.96
C ILE A 295 12.13 14.91 8.19
N ASN A 296 13.40 14.60 8.44
CA ASN A 296 13.86 13.23 8.68
C ASN A 296 13.16 12.58 9.87
N ARG A 297 12.96 13.34 10.97
CA ARG A 297 12.22 12.83 12.14
C ARG A 297 10.78 12.47 11.77
N MET A 298 10.11 13.30 10.98
CA MET A 298 8.75 13.03 10.52
C MET A 298 8.68 11.85 9.55
N MET A 299 9.56 11.84 8.54
CA MET A 299 9.67 10.77 7.55
C MET A 299 9.84 9.43 8.24
N ASN A 300 10.86 9.29 9.09
CA ASN A 300 11.14 8.05 9.80
C ASN A 300 9.95 7.57 10.66
N ALA A 301 9.22 8.49 11.29
CA ALA A 301 8.05 8.14 12.09
C ALA A 301 6.87 7.71 11.21
N CYS A 302 6.59 8.44 10.12
CA CYS A 302 5.56 8.10 9.14
C CYS A 302 5.85 6.75 8.48
N GLU A 303 7.07 6.51 8.03
CA GLU A 303 7.51 5.25 7.42
C GLU A 303 7.32 4.08 8.37
N PHE A 304 7.81 4.20 9.61
CA PHE A 304 7.59 3.18 10.63
C PHE A 304 6.09 2.92 10.87
N GLY A 305 5.29 3.98 11.01
CA GLY A 305 3.86 3.88 11.25
C GLY A 305 3.08 3.24 10.09
N ASN A 306 3.43 3.63 8.85
CA ASN A 306 2.88 3.05 7.62
C ASN A 306 3.23 1.56 7.52
N ASN A 307 4.52 1.22 7.69
CA ASN A 307 4.99 -0.15 7.71
C ASN A 307 4.23 -0.97 8.77
N LEU A 308 4.00 -0.41 9.97
CA LEU A 308 3.27 -1.07 11.04
C LEU A 308 1.81 -1.39 10.65
N VAL A 309 1.11 -0.45 10.00
CA VAL A 309 -0.25 -0.65 9.49
C VAL A 309 -0.26 -1.73 8.40
N VAL A 310 0.65 -1.62 7.43
CA VAL A 310 0.78 -2.57 6.30
C VAL A 310 1.07 -3.98 6.82
N VAL A 311 2.02 -4.13 7.74
CA VAL A 311 2.39 -5.41 8.34
C VAL A 311 1.24 -6.01 9.15
N CYS A 312 0.50 -5.20 9.92
CA CYS A 312 -0.68 -5.69 10.63
C CYS A 312 -1.75 -6.21 9.66
N LEU A 313 -2.05 -5.47 8.59
CA LEU A 313 -3.00 -5.92 7.57
C LEU A 313 -2.54 -7.19 6.86
N ARG A 314 -1.25 -7.27 6.50
CA ARG A 314 -0.64 -8.45 5.88
C ARG A 314 -0.67 -9.66 6.81
N ARG A 315 -0.46 -9.48 8.11
CA ARG A 315 -0.60 -10.54 9.11
C ARG A 315 -2.04 -11.04 9.21
N LEU A 316 -3.03 -10.15 9.18
CA LEU A 316 -4.45 -10.52 9.15
C LEU A 316 -4.81 -11.27 7.86
N MET A 317 -4.30 -10.81 6.72
CA MET A 317 -4.47 -11.46 5.42
C MET A 317 -3.86 -12.86 5.38
N ARG A 318 -2.61 -13.02 5.84
CA ARG A 318 -1.92 -14.31 5.96
C ARG A 318 -2.71 -15.30 6.81
N SER A 319 -3.26 -14.83 7.92
CA SER A 319 -4.09 -15.63 8.83
C SER A 319 -5.56 -15.74 8.40
N GLN A 320 -5.94 -15.15 7.25
CA GLN A 320 -7.30 -15.08 6.72
C GLN A 320 -8.33 -14.47 7.69
N ILE A 321 -7.88 -13.69 8.68
CA ILE A 321 -8.70 -13.04 9.72
C ILE A 321 -9.40 -11.82 9.12
N THR A 322 -10.72 -11.74 9.29
CA THR A 322 -11.55 -10.63 8.80
C THR A 322 -12.14 -9.76 9.92
N GLU A 323 -11.93 -10.15 11.18
CA GLU A 323 -12.38 -9.41 12.36
C GLU A 323 -11.47 -9.72 13.56
N LEU A 324 -11.11 -8.70 14.35
CA LEU A 324 -10.42 -8.85 15.63
C LEU A 324 -11.38 -8.53 16.78
N LYS A 325 -11.39 -9.39 17.81
CA LYS A 325 -12.14 -9.19 19.05
C LYS A 325 -11.18 -9.27 20.23
N PHE A 326 -11.31 -8.33 21.17
CA PHE A 326 -10.49 -8.26 22.37
C PHE A 326 -11.39 -8.39 23.60
N GLU A 327 -11.00 -9.25 24.53
CA GLU A 327 -11.68 -9.46 25.81
C GLU A 327 -10.67 -9.28 26.95
N GLU A 328 -11.02 -8.46 27.95
CA GLU A 328 -10.24 -8.33 29.18
C GLU A 328 -10.75 -9.32 30.23
N ARG A 329 -9.85 -10.08 30.85
CA ARG A 329 -10.18 -11.06 31.91
C ARG A 329 -9.35 -10.80 33.16
N ILE A 330 -10.01 -10.70 34.31
CA ILE A 330 -9.36 -10.59 35.61
C ILE A 330 -9.24 -11.98 36.21
N PHE A 331 -8.02 -12.41 36.53
CA PHE A 331 -7.76 -13.63 37.29
C PHE A 331 -7.46 -13.26 38.75
N LEU A 332 -8.38 -13.58 39.66
CA LEU A 332 -8.11 -13.51 41.10
C LEU A 332 -7.31 -14.76 41.47
N LYS A 333 -6.08 -14.57 41.95
CA LYS A 333 -5.33 -15.66 42.60
C LYS A 333 -5.97 -15.93 43.96
N ASN A 334 -6.49 -17.15 44.15
CA ASN A 334 -6.94 -17.65 45.45
C ASN A 334 -5.75 -17.93 46.36
#